data_AF-A0A850NX09-F1
#
_entry.id   AF-A0A850NX09-F1
#
_cell.length_a   1.000
_cell.length_b   1.000
_cell.length_c   1.000
_cell.angle_alpha   90.00
_cell.angle_beta   90.00
_cell.angle_gamma   90.00
#
_symmetry.space_group_name_H-M   'P 1'
#
loop_
_entity.id
_entity.type
_entity.pdbx_description
1 polymer ?
#
loop_
_entity_poly.entity_id
_entity_poly.type
_entity_poly.pdbx_seq_one_letter_code
_entity_poly.pdbx_strand_id
1 'polypeptide(L)'
;MVLIPVTRAIAIDENEIEESFVRASGAGGQNIQRVSSAVRLRFDILGSPNLPEPVRRRLLRLGGSRVSRDGVLVIAAQEHRTQARNRQAALERL
;
A
#
# COMPACT_ATOMS: atom_id res chain seq x y z
N MET A 1 6.23 16.54 7.64
CA MET A 1 5.11 16.26 6.73
C MET A 1 5.73 15.96 5.37
N VAL A 2 5.98 14.68 5.10
CA VAL A 2 6.59 14.22 3.85
C VAL A 2 5.48 13.91 2.86
N LEU A 3 5.59 14.50 1.67
CA LEU A 3 4.67 14.27 0.56
C LEU A 3 5.26 13.19 -0.35
N ILE A 4 4.45 12.20 -0.69
CA ILE A 4 4.77 11.09 -1.60
C ILE A 4 4.21 11.45 -2.97
N PRO A 5 5.07 11.76 -3.96
CA PRO A 5 4.61 12.09 -5.30
C PRO A 5 4.12 10.82 -6.01
N VAL A 6 2.84 10.81 -6.39
CA VAL A 6 2.24 9.71 -7.17
C VAL A 6 2.18 10.06 -8.65
N THR A 7 1.89 11.33 -8.94
CA THR A 7 1.95 11.86 -10.31
C THR A 7 2.58 13.24 -10.30
N ARG A 8 2.82 13.80 -11.50
CA ARG A 8 3.32 15.17 -11.66
C ARG A 8 2.47 16.26 -10.99
N ALA A 9 1.21 15.97 -10.67
CA ALA A 9 0.25 16.95 -10.13
C ALA A 9 -0.39 16.50 -8.81
N ILE A 10 -0.09 15.29 -8.33
CA ILE A 10 -0.72 14.71 -7.13
C ILE A 10 0.38 14.15 -6.26
N ALA A 11 0.45 14.69 -5.05
CA ALA A 11 1.26 14.14 -3.98
C ALA A 11 0.33 13.84 -2.79
N ILE A 12 0.58 12.72 -2.14
CA ILE A 12 -0.20 12.22 -1.01
C ILE A 12 0.64 12.41 0.24
N ASP A 13 0.05 12.81 1.35
CA ASP A 13 0.77 12.87 2.61
C ASP A 13 1.13 11.47 3.11
N GLU A 14 2.34 11.29 3.65
CA GLU A 14 2.73 10.01 4.26
C GLU A 14 1.73 9.54 5.33
N ASN A 15 1.08 10.46 6.06
CA ASN A 15 0.10 10.12 7.09
C ASN A 15 -1.22 9.57 6.53
N GLU A 16 -1.49 9.77 5.24
CA GLU A 16 -2.63 9.16 4.56
C GLU A 16 -2.37 7.69 4.21
N ILE A 17 -1.12 7.22 4.37
CA ILE A 17 -0.70 5.87 4.06
C ILE A 17 -0.36 5.13 5.35
N GLU A 18 -1.10 4.06 5.62
CA GLU A 18 -0.82 3.16 6.73
C GLU A 18 0.01 1.97 6.24
N GLU A 19 1.17 1.75 6.85
CA GLU A 19 2.06 0.64 6.53
C GLU A 19 1.97 -0.46 7.60
N SER A 20 1.61 -1.66 7.17
CA SER A 20 1.57 -2.85 8.02
C SER A 20 2.60 -3.88 7.57
N PHE A 21 3.41 -4.39 8.49
CA PHE A 21 4.31 -5.51 8.22
C PHE A 21 3.60 -6.83 8.50
N VAL A 22 3.52 -7.69 7.48
CA VAL A 22 2.81 -8.96 7.58
C VAL A 22 3.79 -10.06 7.95
N ARG A 23 3.49 -10.81 9.02
CA ARG A 23 4.24 -12.04 9.31
C ARG A 23 3.87 -13.12 8.29
N ALA A 24 4.86 -13.88 7.84
CA ALA A 24 4.60 -15.05 7.02
C ALA A 24 3.88 -16.09 7.88
N SER A 25 2.55 -16.17 7.76
CA SER A 25 1.75 -17.21 8.40
C SER A 25 1.96 -18.52 7.64
N GLY A 26 2.94 -19.31 8.08
CA GLY A 26 3.11 -20.70 7.66
C GLY A 26 2.68 -21.64 8.78
N ALA A 27 1.62 -22.42 8.56
CA ALA A 27 1.32 -23.58 9.39
C ALA A 27 2.11 -24.78 8.84
N GLY A 28 2.94 -25.40 9.68
CA GLY A 28 3.46 -26.75 9.46
C GLY A 28 4.92 -26.85 9.04
N GLY A 29 5.73 -27.40 9.96
CA GLY A 29 6.80 -28.34 9.63
C GLY A 29 8.11 -27.76 9.09
N GLN A 30 9.09 -27.68 9.99
CA GLN A 30 10.54 -27.71 9.72
C GLN A 30 11.14 -26.49 8.99
N ASN A 31 11.77 -25.61 9.78
CA ASN A 31 12.80 -24.64 9.38
C ASN A 31 12.47 -23.58 8.31
N ILE A 32 11.44 -22.75 8.53
CA ILE A 32 11.32 -21.48 7.80
C ILE A 32 11.21 -20.32 8.80
N GLN A 33 12.37 -19.87 9.32
CA GLN A 33 12.50 -18.54 9.91
C GLN A 33 12.46 -17.49 8.79
N ARG A 34 11.31 -17.32 8.12
CA ARG A 34 11.12 -16.20 7.19
C ARG A 34 10.91 -14.95 8.03
N VAL A 35 11.95 -14.12 8.11
CA VAL A 35 11.83 -12.71 8.51
C VAL A 35 10.61 -12.14 7.79
N SER A 36 9.75 -11.49 8.57
CA SER A 36 8.48 -10.93 8.12
C SER A 36 8.75 -9.68 7.26
N SER A 37 9.24 -9.89 6.04
CA SER A 37 9.64 -8.82 5.13
C SER A 37 8.47 -8.25 4.33
N ALA A 38 7.33 -8.93 4.31
CA ALA A 38 6.15 -8.50 3.58
C ALA A 38 5.61 -7.17 4.12
N VAL A 39 5.36 -6.23 3.22
CA VAL A 39 4.79 -4.90 3.52
C VAL A 39 3.42 -4.81 2.87
N ARG A 40 2.46 -4.25 3.61
CA ARG A 40 1.14 -3.91 3.12
C ARG A 40 0.90 -2.43 3.35
N LEU A 41 0.71 -1.68 2.28
CA LEU A 41 0.28 -0.28 2.30
C LEU A 41 -1.23 -0.22 2.19
N ARG A 42 -1.85 0.64 3.00
CA ARG A 42 -3.26 0.99 2.95
C ARG A 42 -3.37 2.49 2.73
N PHE A 43 -4.11 2.89 1.71
CA PHE A 43 -4.31 4.28 1.36
C PHE A 43 -5.80 4.60 1.29
N ASP A 44 -6.26 5.56 2.09
CA ASP A 44 -7.66 5.98 2.09
C ASP A 44 -7.95 6.96 0.96
N ILE A 45 -8.52 6.45 -0.14
CA ILE A 45 -8.85 7.25 -1.32
C ILE A 45 -10.01 8.24 -1.01
N LEU A 46 -10.95 7.86 -0.14
CA LEU A 46 -12.13 8.68 0.17
C LEU A 46 -11.80 9.77 1.20
N GLY A 47 -10.91 9.50 2.14
CA GLY A 47 -10.44 10.45 3.14
C GLY A 47 -9.40 11.44 2.62
N SER A 48 -8.74 11.14 1.49
CA SER A 48 -7.62 11.93 0.98
C SER A 48 -8.01 13.36 0.56
N PRO A 49 -7.47 14.42 1.21
CA PRO A 49 -7.71 15.81 0.82
C PRO A 49 -6.96 16.22 -0.45
N ASN A 50 -5.88 15.50 -0.78
CA ASN A 50 -5.02 15.78 -1.93
C ASN A 50 -5.52 15.14 -3.23
N LEU A 51 -6.61 14.36 -3.19
CA LEU A 51 -7.20 13.71 -4.34
C LEU A 51 -8.43 14.45 -4.87
N PRO A 52 -8.38 15.01 -6.09
CA PRO A 52 -9.56 15.56 -6.74
C PRO A 52 -10.64 14.49 -6.96
N GLU A 53 -11.91 14.89 -6.82
CA GLU A 53 -13.07 13.99 -6.96
C GLU A 53 -13.09 13.16 -8.27
N PRO A 54 -12.70 13.68 -9.45
CA PRO A 54 -12.60 12.87 -10.66
C PRO A 54 -11.55 11.75 -10.56
N VAL A 55 -10.41 12.02 -9.90
CA VAL A 55 -9.34 11.06 -9.71
C VAL A 55 -9.76 10.00 -8.71
N ARG A 56 -10.36 10.41 -7.59
CA ARG A 56 -10.94 9.53 -6.57
C ARG A 56 -11.90 8.51 -7.20
N ARG A 57 -12.91 8.97 -7.95
CA ARG A 57 -13.88 8.07 -8.62
C ARG A 57 -13.21 7.13 -9.62
N ARG A 58 -12.19 7.60 -10.33
CA ARG A 58 -11.44 6.78 -11.27
C ARG A 58 -10.61 5.70 -10.55
N LEU A 59 -9.95 6.05 -9.45
CA LEU A 59 -9.20 5.10 -8.61
C LEU A 59 -10.12 4.02 -8.02
N LEU A 60 -11.28 4.39 -7.51
CA LEU A 60 -12.25 3.41 -6.99
C LEU A 60 -12.71 2.44 -8.08
N ARG A 61 -12.92 2.94 -9.31
CA ARG A 61 -13.33 2.11 -10.46
C ARG A 61 -12.22 1.20 -10.97
N LEU A 62 -10.99 1.71 -11.08
CA LEU A 62 -9.83 0.98 -11.61
C LEU A 62 -9.19 0.06 -10.59
N GLY A 63 -9.31 0.40 -9.30
CA GLY A 63 -8.71 -0.34 -8.20
C GLY A 63 -9.30 -1.74 -8.05
N GLY A 64 -10.58 -1.93 -8.43
CA GLY A 64 -11.23 -3.23 -8.48
C GLY A 64 -11.04 -3.99 -7.18
N SER A 65 -10.51 -5.22 -7.25
CA SER A 65 -10.26 -6.09 -6.09
C SER A 65 -9.21 -5.56 -5.10
N ARG A 66 -8.42 -4.53 -5.45
CA ARG A 66 -7.44 -3.92 -4.55
C ARG A 66 -8.03 -2.84 -3.65
N VAL A 67 -9.26 -2.40 -3.93
CA VAL A 67 -9.94 -1.36 -3.15
C VAL A 67 -11.02 -2.00 -2.28
N SER A 68 -10.99 -1.72 -0.98
CA SER A 68 -12.03 -2.13 -0.04
C SER A 68 -13.34 -1.40 -0.34
N ARG A 69 -14.45 -1.92 0.18
CA ARG A 69 -15.77 -1.27 0.11
C ARG A 69 -15.76 0.12 0.77
N ASP A 70 -14.90 0.30 1.75
CA ASP A 70 -14.67 1.58 2.45
C ASP A 70 -13.79 2.55 1.64
N GLY A 71 -13.44 2.21 0.39
CA GLY A 71 -12.62 3.05 -0.47
C GLY A 71 -11.13 3.05 -0.13
N VAL A 72 -10.67 2.09 0.66
CA VAL A 72 -9.25 1.95 1.01
C VAL A 72 -8.53 1.10 -0.04
N LEU A 73 -7.53 1.66 -0.72
CA LEU A 73 -6.63 0.94 -1.60
C LEU A 73 -5.61 0.15 -0.78
N VAL A 74 -5.49 -1.14 -1.04
CA VAL A 74 -4.52 -2.02 -0.37
C VAL A 74 -3.51 -2.52 -1.39
N ILE A 75 -2.24 -2.25 -1.12
CA ILE A 75 -1.09 -2.70 -1.93
C ILE A 75 -0.21 -3.57 -1.04
N ALA A 76 0.17 -4.74 -1.52
CA ALA A 76 1.09 -5.63 -0.80
C ALA A 76 2.33 -5.91 -1.64
N ALA A 77 3.50 -5.92 -1.00
CA ALA A 77 4.78 -6.26 -1.61
C ALA A 77 5.57 -7.22 -0.72
N GLN A 78 6.06 -8.29 -1.32
CA GLN A 78 6.80 -9.35 -0.61
C GLN A 78 7.91 -9.99 -1.46
N GLU A 79 8.33 -9.33 -2.54
CA GLU A 79 9.30 -9.86 -3.49
C GLU A 79 10.74 -9.85 -2.95
N HIS A 80 11.01 -8.98 -1.98
CA HIS A 80 12.34 -8.78 -1.43
C HIS A 80 12.50 -9.37 -0.03
N ARG A 81 13.75 -9.67 0.33
CA ARG A 81 14.12 -10.17 1.67
C ARG A 81 14.10 -9.10 2.76
N THR A 82 14.08 -7.82 2.39
CA THR A 82 14.10 -6.69 3.33
C THR A 82 12.81 -5.88 3.28
N GLN A 83 12.33 -5.45 4.44
CA GLN A 83 11.14 -4.62 4.57
C GLN A 83 11.28 -3.30 3.80
N ALA A 84 12.44 -2.64 3.87
CA ALA A 84 12.69 -1.38 3.17
C ALA A 84 12.51 -1.51 1.64
N ARG A 85 13.00 -2.59 1.02
CA ARG A 85 12.81 -2.81 -0.41
C ARG A 85 11.36 -3.14 -0.75
N ASN A 86 10.68 -3.93 0.09
CA ASN A 86 9.26 -4.20 -0.11
C ASN A 86 8.40 -2.95 0.07
N ARG A 87 8.73 -2.07 1.02
CA ARG A 87 8.08 -0.76 1.18
C ARG A 87 8.22 0.05 -0.10
N GLN A 88 9.42 0.16 -0.63
CA GLN A 88 9.65 0.90 -1.87
C GLN A 88 8.88 0.30 -3.05
N ALA A 89 8.91 -1.03 -3.21
CA ALA A 89 8.14 -1.72 -4.25
C ALA A 89 6.62 -1.55 -4.09
N ALA A 90 6.12 -1.39 -2.86
CA ALA A 90 4.71 -1.10 -2.62
C ALA A 90 4.38 0.37 -2.97
N LEU A 91 5.27 1.32 -2.66
CA LEU A 91 5.12 2.73 -3.03
C LEU A 91 5.20 2.93 -4.55
N GLU A 92 6.07 2.20 -5.26
CA GLU A 92 6.17 2.26 -6.73
C GLU A 92 4.92 1.73 -7.44
N ARG A 93 4.06 0.96 -6.74
CA ARG A 93 2.81 0.43 -7.26
C ARG A 93 1.59 1.32 -6.98
N LEU A 94 1.76 2.32 -6.11
CA LEU A 94 0.75 3.31 -5.77
C LEU A 94 0.61 4.32 -6.91
#